data_AF-A0A960XK72-F1
#
_entry.id   AF-A0A960XK72-F1
#
_cell.length_a   1.000
_cell.length_b   1.000
_cell.length_c   1.000
_cell.angle_alpha   90.00
_cell.angle_beta   90.00
_cell.angle_gamma   90.00
#
_symmetry.space_group_name_H-M   'P 1'
#
loop_
_entity.id
_entity.type
_entity.pdbx_description
1 polymer ?
#
loop_
_entity_poly.entity_id
_entity_poly.type
_entity_poly.pdbx_seq_one_letter_code
_entity_poly.pdbx_strand_id
1 'polypeptide(L)'
;MITRRIGSIIRGRATPFQIIAASMLGCMLGFMPGFVQAAGLILVLTFLLVILNANLAIAALIAVGAKLLSLALAPVSFAVGRLLLDGPTSGLFKSMINAPGLALFGFDYYLTTGGLAVGLVMGIIVGLVISGAITRFRRKMVSLEKDSERYQRYQARKSVRFLVWLLAGSGHGKVSYEDLLSKRLGNPIRILGVVFVALSVAVLVLLNQLFAGPILTAALQSGLERANGATVDVGSVDLSLKENRLTVTDLAMADPKALETDLFRARRLEAALNAEDLLRKRLKIDLVVVDG
;
A
#
# COMPACT_ATOMS: atom_id res chain seq x y z
N MET A 1 2.43 16.52 -21.16
CA MET A 1 3.20 15.50 -20.40
C MET A 1 2.52 14.13 -20.30
N ILE A 2 1.19 14.07 -20.07
CA ILE A 2 0.43 12.81 -19.97
C ILE A 2 0.42 12.00 -21.28
N THR A 3 0.20 12.67 -22.41
CA THR A 3 0.23 12.07 -23.76
C THR A 3 1.53 11.34 -24.08
N ARG A 4 2.67 11.93 -23.72
CA ARG A 4 4.00 11.33 -23.87
C ARG A 4 4.18 10.06 -23.04
N ARG A 5 3.69 10.03 -21.79
CA ARG A 5 3.73 8.83 -20.94
C ARG A 5 2.85 7.72 -21.50
N ILE A 6 1.62 8.03 -21.91
CA ILE A 6 0.70 7.07 -22.53
C ILE A 6 1.29 6.50 -23.83
N GLY A 7 1.82 7.35 -24.71
CA GLY A 7 2.49 6.93 -25.95
C GLY A 7 3.70 6.02 -25.69
N SER A 8 4.48 6.34 -24.66
CA SER A 8 5.64 5.53 -24.25
C SER A 8 5.26 4.17 -23.66
N ILE A 9 4.07 4.04 -23.06
CA ILE A 9 3.54 2.77 -22.54
C ILE A 9 3.13 1.85 -23.70
N ILE A 10 2.40 2.40 -24.68
CA ILE A 10 1.88 1.64 -25.83
C ILE A 10 3.04 1.10 -26.68
N ARG A 11 4.06 1.93 -26.91
CA ARG A 11 5.27 1.57 -27.70
C ARG A 11 6.42 1.02 -26.84
N GLY A 12 6.22 0.97 -25.53
CA GLY A 12 7.24 0.54 -24.58
C GLY A 12 7.34 -0.97 -24.47
N ARG A 13 8.40 -1.44 -23.80
CA ARG A 13 8.67 -2.86 -23.51
C ARG A 13 7.76 -3.47 -22.44
N ALA A 14 6.63 -2.82 -22.12
CA ALA A 14 5.70 -3.31 -21.12
C ALA A 14 5.10 -4.65 -21.60
N THR A 15 5.29 -5.71 -20.82
CA THR A 15 4.73 -7.04 -21.13
C THR A 15 3.31 -7.15 -20.59
N PRO A 16 2.46 -8.05 -21.14
CA PRO A 16 1.11 -8.32 -20.64
C PRO A 16 1.05 -8.54 -19.13
N PHE A 17 1.98 -9.33 -18.60
CA PHE A 17 2.09 -9.59 -17.16
C PHE A 17 2.28 -8.30 -16.35
N GLN A 18 3.18 -7.41 -16.77
CA GLN A 18 3.48 -6.17 -16.03
C GLN A 18 2.29 -5.21 -16.00
N ILE A 19 1.45 -5.25 -17.04
CA ILE A 19 0.23 -4.46 -17.14
C ILE A 19 -0.83 -5.04 -16.21
N ILE A 20 -1.07 -6.35 -16.28
CA ILE A 20 -2.06 -7.02 -15.42
C ILE A 20 -1.68 -6.89 -13.94
N ALA A 21 -0.42 -7.12 -13.57
CA ALA A 21 0.06 -6.94 -12.20
C ALA A 21 -0.08 -5.49 -11.72
N ALA A 22 0.23 -4.50 -12.59
CA ALA A 22 0.02 -3.10 -12.29
C ALA A 22 -1.46 -2.75 -12.07
N SER A 23 -2.36 -3.26 -12.92
CA SER A 23 -3.80 -3.06 -12.79
C SER A 23 -4.36 -3.72 -11.54
N MET A 24 -3.92 -4.95 -11.24
CA MET A 24 -4.33 -5.70 -10.06
C MET A 24 -3.96 -4.95 -8.77
N LEU A 25 -2.67 -4.63 -8.59
CA LEU A 25 -2.20 -3.94 -7.39
C LEU A 25 -2.68 -2.50 -7.31
N GLY A 26 -2.77 -1.80 -8.45
CA GLY A 26 -3.34 -0.45 -8.53
C GLY A 26 -4.80 -0.44 -8.06
N CYS A 27 -5.64 -1.36 -8.56
CA CYS A 27 -7.02 -1.47 -8.12
C CYS A 27 -7.12 -1.85 -6.65
N MET A 28 -6.37 -2.87 -6.18
CA MET A 28 -6.39 -3.26 -4.77
C MET A 28 -6.03 -2.08 -3.85
N LEU A 29 -5.00 -1.30 -4.19
CA LEU A 29 -4.63 -0.08 -3.46
C LEU A 29 -5.71 1.01 -3.52
N GLY A 30 -6.32 1.24 -4.68
CA GLY A 30 -7.39 2.23 -4.85
C GLY A 30 -8.67 1.89 -4.08
N PHE A 31 -8.98 0.61 -3.89
CA PHE A 31 -10.15 0.18 -3.12
C PHE A 31 -9.94 0.17 -1.60
N MET A 32 -8.72 0.43 -1.11
CA MET A 32 -8.49 0.54 0.33
C MET A 32 -9.11 1.83 0.91
N PRO A 33 -9.83 1.75 2.05
CA PRO A 33 -10.53 2.89 2.62
C PRO A 33 -9.56 3.99 3.08
N GLY A 34 -8.45 3.64 3.73
CA GLY A 34 -7.41 4.58 4.14
C GLY A 34 -6.29 3.92 4.95
N PHE A 35 -5.24 4.70 5.22
CA PHE A 35 -4.07 4.23 5.96
C PHE A 35 -4.40 3.89 7.42
N VAL A 36 -5.34 4.60 8.04
CA VAL A 36 -5.73 4.36 9.44
C VAL A 36 -6.33 2.97 9.64
N GLN A 37 -7.15 2.48 8.70
CA GLN A 37 -7.80 1.18 8.84
C GLN A 37 -6.91 0.01 8.42
N ALA A 38 -6.07 0.20 7.39
CA ALA A 38 -5.39 -0.89 6.69
C ALA A 38 -3.91 -0.60 6.38
N ALA A 39 -3.20 0.10 7.28
CA ALA A 39 -1.80 0.50 7.10
C ALA A 39 -0.89 -0.66 6.66
N GLY A 40 -0.98 -1.81 7.33
CA GLY A 40 -0.16 -2.98 7.02
C GLY A 40 -0.41 -3.51 5.61
N LEU A 41 -1.68 -3.60 5.21
CA LEU A 41 -2.06 -4.07 3.88
C LEU A 41 -1.63 -3.10 2.78
N ILE A 42 -1.83 -1.80 2.97
CA ILE A 42 -1.41 -0.76 2.01
C ILE A 42 0.11 -0.80 1.82
N LEU A 43 0.87 -0.91 2.92
CA LEU A 43 2.33 -0.99 2.88
C LEU A 43 2.80 -2.24 2.13
N VAL A 44 2.23 -3.40 2.43
CA VAL A 44 2.56 -4.66 1.73
C VAL A 44 2.20 -4.62 0.26
N LEU A 45 1.02 -4.13 -0.11
CA LEU A 45 0.63 -3.98 -1.51
C LEU A 45 1.54 -3.00 -2.27
N THR A 46 1.99 -1.93 -1.60
CA THR A 46 2.94 -0.97 -2.17
C THR A 46 4.32 -1.60 -2.37
N PHE A 47 4.82 -2.36 -1.39
CA PHE A 47 6.07 -3.10 -1.52
C PHE A 47 5.99 -4.15 -2.62
N LEU A 48 4.88 -4.89 -2.70
CA LEU A 48 4.65 -5.85 -3.77
C LEU A 48 4.61 -5.16 -5.14
N LEU A 49 4.03 -3.96 -5.25
CA LEU A 49 4.01 -3.18 -6.48
C LEU A 49 5.41 -2.74 -6.93
N VAL A 50 6.30 -2.43 -5.98
CA VAL A 50 7.69 -2.02 -6.26
C VAL A 50 8.58 -3.23 -6.59
N ILE A 51 8.38 -4.35 -5.88
CA ILE A 51 9.11 -5.61 -6.09
C ILE A 51 8.72 -6.26 -7.40
N LEU A 52 7.42 -6.33 -7.69
CA LEU A 52 6.98 -6.82 -8.98
C LEU A 52 7.40 -5.83 -10.04
N ASN A 53 7.79 -6.35 -11.20
CA ASN A 53 8.18 -5.54 -12.34
C ASN A 53 6.95 -4.89 -13.03
N ALA A 54 5.92 -4.58 -12.24
CA ALA A 54 4.73 -3.88 -12.66
C ALA A 54 5.07 -2.47 -13.19
N ASN A 55 4.25 -2.00 -14.12
CA ASN A 55 4.37 -0.63 -14.59
C ASN A 55 3.76 0.33 -13.55
N LEU A 56 4.62 0.98 -12.76
CA LEU A 56 4.22 1.89 -11.69
C LEU A 56 3.33 3.05 -12.18
N ALA A 57 3.53 3.54 -13.40
CA ALA A 57 2.71 4.62 -13.94
C ALA A 57 1.28 4.14 -14.25
N ILE A 58 1.15 2.93 -14.80
CA ILE A 58 -0.16 2.29 -15.01
C ILE A 58 -0.83 2.02 -13.66
N ALA A 59 -0.09 1.47 -12.70
CA ALA A 59 -0.62 1.17 -11.37
C ALA A 59 -1.13 2.44 -10.67
N ALA A 60 -0.37 3.54 -10.71
CA ALA A 60 -0.78 4.82 -10.12
C ALA A 60 -2.04 5.38 -10.80
N LEU A 61 -2.09 5.37 -12.13
CA LEU A 61 -3.27 5.85 -12.88
C LEU A 61 -4.51 5.03 -12.54
N ILE A 62 -4.36 3.71 -12.49
CA ILE A 62 -5.44 2.79 -12.14
C ILE A 62 -5.84 2.94 -10.69
N ALA A 63 -4.91 3.14 -9.77
CA ALA A 63 -5.20 3.36 -8.35
C ALA A 63 -6.05 4.61 -8.14
N VAL A 64 -5.74 5.71 -8.84
CA VAL A 64 -6.56 6.93 -8.79
C VAL A 64 -7.97 6.67 -9.32
N GLY A 65 -8.10 6.04 -10.49
CA GLY A 65 -9.41 5.71 -11.06
C GLY A 65 -10.20 4.75 -10.16
N ALA A 66 -9.53 3.74 -9.60
CA ALA A 66 -10.11 2.78 -8.67
C ALA A 66 -10.51 3.44 -7.34
N LYS A 67 -9.79 4.46 -6.87
CA LYS A 67 -10.16 5.21 -5.66
C LYS A 67 -11.43 6.03 -5.86
N LEU A 68 -11.64 6.60 -7.04
CA LEU A 68 -12.90 7.25 -7.37
C LEU A 68 -14.04 6.22 -7.49
N LEU A 69 -13.76 5.09 -8.13
CA LEU A 69 -14.75 4.02 -8.30
C LEU A 69 -15.12 3.36 -6.97
N SER A 70 -14.18 3.25 -6.03
CA SER A 70 -14.42 2.63 -4.73
C SER A 70 -15.40 3.41 -3.87
N LEU A 71 -15.52 4.73 -4.08
CA LEU A 71 -16.57 5.53 -3.45
C LEU A 71 -17.97 5.12 -3.94
N ALA A 72 -18.13 4.93 -5.26
CA ALA A 72 -19.39 4.50 -5.85
C ALA A 72 -19.72 3.03 -5.52
N LEU A 73 -18.70 2.17 -5.46
CA LEU A 73 -18.82 0.74 -5.15
C LEU A 73 -18.64 0.43 -3.66
N ALA A 74 -18.73 1.42 -2.78
CA ALA A 74 -18.64 1.21 -1.34
C ALA A 74 -19.73 0.25 -0.81
N PRO A 75 -21.02 0.34 -1.24
CA PRO A 75 -22.04 -0.61 -0.80
C PRO A 75 -21.75 -2.06 -1.24
N VAL A 76 -21.23 -2.22 -2.46
CA VAL A 76 -20.83 -3.54 -2.99
C VAL A 76 -19.65 -4.10 -2.21
N SER A 77 -18.62 -3.28 -2.00
CA SER A 77 -17.45 -3.65 -1.21
C SER A 77 -17.85 -4.03 0.21
N PHE A 78 -18.76 -3.29 0.84
CA PHE A 78 -19.29 -3.62 2.15
C PHE A 78 -20.04 -4.96 2.16
N ALA A 79 -20.94 -5.19 1.19
CA ALA A 79 -21.71 -6.44 1.09
C ALA A 79 -20.80 -7.66 0.86
N VAL A 80 -19.80 -7.53 -0.01
CA VAL A 80 -18.79 -8.56 -0.24
C VAL A 80 -17.97 -8.80 1.03
N GLY A 81 -17.55 -7.75 1.72
CA GLY A 81 -16.86 -7.85 3.00
C GLY A 81 -17.67 -8.59 4.04
N ARG A 82 -18.96 -8.28 4.17
CA ARG A 82 -19.88 -8.96 5.08
C ARG A 82 -20.02 -10.44 4.75
N LEU A 83 -20.19 -10.77 3.48
CA LEU A 83 -20.25 -12.16 3.03
C LEU A 83 -18.96 -12.93 3.34
N LEU A 84 -17.80 -12.28 3.23
CA LEU A 84 -16.51 -12.89 3.52
C LEU A 84 -16.26 -13.08 5.03
N LEU A 85 -16.63 -12.09 5.85
CA LEU A 85 -16.37 -12.08 7.29
C LEU A 85 -17.42 -12.84 8.11
N ASP A 86 -18.69 -12.76 7.73
CA ASP A 86 -19.80 -13.39 8.46
C ASP A 86 -20.30 -14.68 7.79
N GLY A 87 -19.93 -14.93 6.54
CA GLY A 87 -20.36 -16.09 5.78
C GLY A 87 -19.47 -17.33 5.94
N PRO A 88 -19.38 -18.18 4.90
CA PRO A 88 -18.70 -19.49 4.99
C PRO A 88 -17.18 -19.35 5.19
N THR A 89 -16.59 -18.23 4.79
CA THR A 89 -15.15 -17.95 4.96
C THR A 89 -14.81 -17.31 6.30
N SER A 90 -15.78 -17.13 7.20
CA SER A 90 -15.58 -16.49 8.51
C SER A 90 -14.46 -17.11 9.34
N GLY A 91 -14.31 -18.44 9.31
CA GLY A 91 -13.21 -19.14 9.99
C GLY A 91 -11.83 -18.70 9.52
N LEU A 92 -11.63 -18.60 8.19
CA LEU A 92 -10.37 -18.15 7.60
C LEU A 92 -10.04 -16.72 8.02
N PHE A 93 -11.00 -15.80 7.94
CA PHE A 93 -10.79 -14.41 8.32
C PHE A 93 -10.58 -14.23 9.82
N LYS A 94 -11.27 -14.99 10.67
CA LYS A 94 -10.99 -15.01 12.11
C LYS A 94 -9.56 -15.45 12.40
N SER A 95 -9.04 -16.45 11.69
CA SER A 95 -7.63 -16.85 11.84
C SER A 95 -6.67 -15.73 11.39
N MET A 96 -6.95 -15.06 10.27
CA MET A 96 -6.10 -13.96 9.78
C MET A 96 -6.15 -12.72 10.70
N ILE A 97 -7.33 -12.36 11.22
CA ILE A 97 -7.51 -11.21 12.13
C ILE A 97 -6.76 -11.44 13.45
N ASN A 98 -6.75 -12.67 13.96
CA ASN A 98 -6.06 -13.02 15.20
C ASN A 98 -4.59 -13.40 15.00
N ALA A 99 -4.09 -13.46 13.77
CA ALA A 99 -2.69 -13.78 13.52
C ALA A 99 -1.79 -12.55 13.81
N PRO A 100 -0.64 -12.74 14.48
CA PRO A 100 0.29 -11.65 14.75
C PRO A 100 0.72 -10.96 13.45
N GLY A 101 0.69 -9.63 13.42
CA GLY A 101 1.07 -8.81 12.26
C GLY A 101 -0.03 -8.66 11.21
N LEU A 102 -0.81 -9.71 10.93
CA LEU A 102 -1.97 -9.62 10.02
C LEU A 102 -3.11 -8.80 10.61
N ALA A 103 -3.19 -8.64 11.94
CA ALA A 103 -4.13 -7.70 12.55
C ALA A 103 -3.95 -6.25 12.04
N LEU A 104 -2.75 -5.87 11.60
CA LEU A 104 -2.45 -4.55 11.02
C LEU A 104 -3.04 -4.36 9.60
N PHE A 105 -3.55 -5.42 8.99
CA PHE A 105 -4.07 -5.38 7.62
C PHE A 105 -5.52 -4.88 7.58
N GLY A 106 -6.19 -4.80 8.73
CA GLY A 106 -7.54 -4.26 8.84
C GLY A 106 -8.63 -5.20 8.31
N PHE A 107 -8.38 -6.51 8.33
CA PHE A 107 -9.34 -7.51 7.85
C PHE A 107 -10.64 -7.55 8.66
N ASP A 108 -10.63 -7.01 9.87
CA ASP A 108 -11.79 -6.82 10.75
C ASP A 108 -12.80 -5.79 10.21
N TYR A 109 -12.38 -4.91 9.30
CA TYR A 109 -13.26 -3.96 8.64
C TYR A 109 -13.85 -4.55 7.35
N TYR A 110 -15.19 -4.63 7.26
CA TYR A 110 -15.90 -5.10 6.07
C TYR A 110 -15.45 -4.39 4.78
N LEU A 111 -15.28 -3.08 4.85
CA LEU A 111 -14.91 -2.27 3.69
C LEU A 111 -13.48 -2.56 3.19
N THR A 112 -12.55 -2.90 4.10
CA THR A 112 -11.18 -3.28 3.75
C THR A 112 -11.15 -4.66 3.10
N THR A 113 -11.75 -5.66 3.75
CA THR A 113 -11.79 -7.04 3.25
C THR A 113 -12.53 -7.14 1.92
N GLY A 114 -13.70 -6.53 1.82
CA GLY A 114 -14.47 -6.52 0.59
C GLY A 114 -13.86 -5.63 -0.48
N GLY A 115 -13.27 -4.49 -0.11
CA GLY A 115 -12.51 -3.64 -1.03
C GLY A 115 -11.30 -4.35 -1.63
N LEU A 116 -10.60 -5.18 -0.85
CA LEU A 116 -9.49 -6.00 -1.33
C LEU A 116 -9.96 -7.01 -2.38
N ALA A 117 -11.06 -7.71 -2.11
CA ALA A 117 -11.65 -8.70 -3.01
C ALA A 117 -12.19 -8.06 -4.30
N VAL A 118 -12.98 -6.99 -4.18
CA VAL A 118 -13.52 -6.24 -5.33
C VAL A 118 -12.38 -5.62 -6.14
N GLY A 119 -11.39 -5.02 -5.48
CA GLY A 119 -10.21 -4.44 -6.12
C GLY A 119 -9.39 -5.49 -6.88
N LEU A 120 -9.22 -6.69 -6.33
CA LEU A 120 -8.56 -7.81 -7.02
C LEU A 120 -9.29 -8.20 -8.31
N VAL A 121 -10.61 -8.44 -8.22
CA VAL A 121 -11.44 -8.83 -9.37
C VAL A 121 -11.43 -7.73 -10.43
N MET A 122 -11.69 -6.48 -10.04
CA MET A 122 -11.68 -5.33 -10.94
C MET A 122 -10.31 -5.13 -11.58
N GLY A 123 -9.23 -5.28 -10.81
CA GLY A 123 -7.87 -5.15 -11.31
C GLY A 123 -7.50 -6.20 -12.35
N ILE A 124 -7.96 -7.45 -12.18
CA ILE A 124 -7.82 -8.51 -13.19
C ILE A 124 -8.58 -8.15 -14.46
N ILE A 125 -9.86 -7.75 -14.34
CA ILE A 125 -10.70 -7.38 -15.49
C ILE A 125 -10.07 -6.22 -16.26
N VAL A 126 -9.73 -5.13 -15.57
CA VAL A 126 -9.09 -3.94 -16.16
C VAL A 126 -7.75 -4.30 -16.78
N GLY A 127 -6.93 -5.10 -16.10
CA GLY A 127 -5.64 -5.55 -16.60
C GLY A 127 -5.74 -6.36 -17.89
N LEU A 128 -6.69 -7.29 -17.96
CA LEU A 128 -6.95 -8.08 -19.17
C LEU A 128 -7.45 -7.21 -20.32
N VAL A 129 -8.35 -6.26 -20.05
CA VAL A 129 -8.86 -5.32 -21.06
C VAL A 129 -7.73 -4.46 -21.62
N ILE A 130 -6.92 -3.83 -20.76
CA ILE A 130 -5.80 -2.97 -21.19
C ILE A 130 -4.73 -3.78 -21.93
N SER A 131 -4.35 -4.94 -21.39
CA SER A 131 -3.38 -5.83 -22.02
C SER A 131 -3.87 -6.32 -23.38
N GLY A 132 -5.15 -6.67 -23.50
CA GLY A 132 -5.78 -7.07 -24.75
C GLY A 132 -5.79 -5.93 -25.77
N ALA A 133 -6.14 -4.71 -25.35
CA ALA A 133 -6.14 -3.52 -26.20
C ALA A 133 -4.74 -3.20 -26.75
N ILE A 134 -3.71 -3.22 -25.90
CA ILE A 134 -2.32 -2.99 -26.31
C ILE A 134 -1.84 -4.09 -27.25
N THR A 135 -2.16 -5.35 -26.96
CA THR A 135 -1.77 -6.48 -27.82
C THR A 135 -2.40 -6.37 -29.22
N ARG A 136 -3.68 -6.02 -29.30
CA ARG A 136 -4.38 -5.78 -30.58
C ARG A 136 -3.76 -4.61 -31.34
N PHE A 137 -3.44 -3.52 -30.64
CA PHE A 137 -2.75 -2.38 -31.23
C PHE A 137 -1.39 -2.77 -31.82
N ARG A 138 -0.56 -3.48 -31.04
CA ARG A 138 0.77 -3.95 -31.49
C ARG A 138 0.67 -4.85 -32.73
N ARG A 139 -0.31 -5.77 -32.79
CA ARG A 139 -0.53 -6.61 -33.99
C ARG A 139 -0.86 -5.79 -35.23
N LYS A 140 -1.74 -4.79 -35.13
CA LYS A 140 -2.05 -3.87 -36.24
C LYS A 140 -0.84 -3.06 -36.68
N MET A 141 0.05 -2.71 -35.74
CA MET A 141 1.30 -2.02 -36.08
C MET A 141 2.29 -2.93 -36.79
N VAL A 142 2.38 -4.22 -36.43
CA VAL A 142 3.22 -5.19 -37.15
C VAL A 142 2.79 -5.32 -38.61
N SER A 143 1.49 -5.47 -38.88
CA SER A 143 1.00 -5.56 -40.28
C SER A 143 1.29 -4.28 -41.06
N LEU A 144 1.16 -3.11 -40.43
CA LEU A 144 1.49 -1.83 -41.08
C LEU A 144 3.00 -1.61 -41.29
N GLU A 145 3.86 -2.21 -40.46
CA GLU A 145 5.32 -2.16 -40.59
C GLU A 145 5.84 -3.08 -41.70
N LYS A 146 5.24 -4.29 -41.85
CA LYS A 146 5.61 -5.29 -42.87
C LYS A 146 5.01 -5.00 -44.25
N ASP A 147 3.76 -4.54 -44.31
CA ASP A 147 3.00 -4.52 -45.58
C ASP A 147 2.98 -3.14 -46.28
N SER A 148 3.57 -2.09 -45.70
CA SER A 148 3.48 -0.72 -46.24
C SER A 148 4.83 -0.02 -46.40
N GLU A 149 5.34 0.03 -47.65
CA GLU A 149 6.48 0.88 -48.00
C GLU A 149 6.24 2.37 -47.73
N ARG A 150 4.98 2.83 -47.84
CA ARG A 150 4.61 4.23 -47.53
C ARG A 150 4.84 4.54 -46.06
N TYR A 151 4.51 3.60 -45.16
CA TYR A 151 4.74 3.75 -43.73
C TYR A 151 6.23 3.83 -43.39
N GLN A 152 7.06 2.99 -44.02
CA GLN A 152 8.51 3.01 -43.85
C GLN A 152 9.13 4.32 -44.37
N ARG A 153 8.71 4.82 -45.53
CA ARG A 153 9.15 6.12 -46.07
C ARG A 153 8.71 7.30 -45.20
N TYR A 154 7.51 7.23 -44.60
CA TYR A 154 7.00 8.28 -43.71
C TYR A 154 7.73 8.31 -42.37
N GLN A 155 7.98 7.15 -41.75
CA GLN A 155 8.82 7.00 -40.55
C GLN A 155 10.29 7.39 -40.80
N ALA A 156 10.77 7.27 -42.03
CA ALA A 156 12.13 7.65 -42.37
C ALA A 156 12.37 9.18 -42.30
N ARG A 157 11.32 10.01 -42.41
CA ARG A 157 11.44 11.49 -42.39
C ARG A 157 11.79 12.03 -40.99
N LYS A 158 12.81 12.90 -40.92
CA LYS A 158 13.27 13.50 -39.65
C LYS A 158 12.18 14.29 -38.92
N SER A 159 11.30 14.99 -39.63
CA SER A 159 10.16 15.73 -39.07
C SER A 159 9.13 14.80 -38.41
N VAL A 160 8.84 13.66 -39.04
CA VAL A 160 7.94 12.65 -38.49
C VAL A 160 8.55 11.99 -37.26
N ARG A 161 9.86 11.69 -37.27
CA ARG A 161 10.57 11.19 -36.08
C ARG A 161 10.57 12.19 -34.93
N PHE A 162 10.71 13.49 -35.23
CA PHE A 162 10.64 14.55 -34.23
C PHE A 162 9.23 14.67 -33.62
N LEU A 163 8.18 14.66 -34.44
CA LEU A 163 6.79 14.69 -33.97
C LEU A 163 6.44 13.43 -33.15
N VAL A 164 6.87 12.26 -33.61
CA VAL A 164 6.73 10.99 -32.88
C VAL A 164 7.47 11.04 -31.54
N TRP A 165 8.69 11.58 -31.52
CA TRP A 165 9.46 11.74 -30.29
C TRP A 165 8.78 12.71 -29.30
N LEU A 166 8.24 13.83 -29.81
CA LEU A 166 7.56 14.83 -29.01
C LEU A 166 6.26 14.29 -28.38
N LEU A 167 5.46 13.57 -29.18
CA LEU A 167 4.14 13.08 -28.77
C LEU A 167 4.16 11.74 -28.03
N ALA A 168 5.09 10.83 -28.37
CA ALA A 168 5.10 9.46 -27.87
C ALA A 168 6.42 9.04 -27.19
N GLY A 169 7.44 9.90 -27.17
CA GLY A 169 8.74 9.65 -26.53
C GLY A 169 9.72 8.85 -27.39
N SER A 170 10.93 8.64 -26.85
CA SER A 170 12.03 7.93 -27.49
C SER A 170 11.81 6.41 -27.47
N GLY A 171 10.94 5.89 -28.34
CA GLY A 171 10.60 4.47 -28.40
C GLY A 171 11.11 3.69 -29.62
N HIS A 172 11.61 4.36 -30.67
CA HIS A 172 11.78 3.72 -31.99
C HIS A 172 13.19 3.18 -32.31
N GLY A 173 14.14 3.22 -31.38
CA GLY A 173 15.54 3.03 -31.76
C GLY A 173 15.94 1.62 -32.24
N LYS A 174 15.41 0.53 -31.65
CA LYS A 174 16.03 -0.80 -31.80
C LYS A 174 15.12 -2.04 -31.66
N VAL A 175 13.79 -1.90 -31.55
CA VAL A 175 12.91 -3.06 -31.23
C VAL A 175 11.66 -3.01 -32.11
N SER A 176 11.41 -4.05 -32.92
CA SER A 176 10.21 -4.14 -33.76
C SER A 176 8.98 -4.46 -32.91
N TYR A 177 7.78 -4.12 -33.41
CA TYR A 177 6.54 -4.53 -32.74
C TYR A 177 6.37 -6.06 -32.64
N GLU A 178 7.04 -6.82 -33.51
CA GLU A 178 7.09 -8.28 -33.45
C GLU A 178 7.85 -8.78 -32.21
N ASP A 179 9.00 -8.19 -31.90
CA ASP A 179 9.78 -8.47 -30.69
C ASP A 179 9.03 -8.12 -29.40
N LEU A 180 8.15 -7.11 -29.46
CA LEU A 180 7.31 -6.71 -28.33
C LEU A 180 6.11 -7.65 -28.11
N LEU A 181 5.72 -8.41 -29.13
CA LEU A 181 4.66 -9.42 -29.05
C LEU A 181 5.19 -10.79 -28.62
N SER A 182 6.43 -11.12 -28.98
CA SER A 182 7.07 -12.39 -28.61
C SER A 182 7.33 -12.51 -27.10
N LYS A 183 7.58 -11.39 -26.41
CA LYS A 183 7.78 -11.35 -24.95
C LYS A 183 6.46 -11.30 -24.17
N ARG A 184 5.86 -12.47 -23.93
CA ARG A 184 4.65 -12.60 -23.07
C ARG A 184 4.96 -12.49 -21.58
N LEU A 185 6.04 -13.11 -21.13
CA LEU A 185 6.50 -13.11 -19.74
C LEU A 185 7.86 -12.39 -19.69
N GLY A 186 7.89 -11.22 -19.07
CA GLY A 186 9.15 -10.58 -18.68
C GLY A 186 9.60 -11.11 -17.32
N ASN A 187 10.77 -10.72 -16.84
CA ASN A 187 11.18 -11.02 -15.48
C ASN A 187 10.14 -10.43 -14.50
N PRO A 188 9.41 -11.26 -13.72
CA PRO A 188 8.31 -10.79 -12.88
C PRO A 188 8.79 -9.96 -11.69
N ILE A 189 10.05 -10.15 -11.27
CA ILE A 189 10.64 -9.47 -10.11
C ILE A 189 11.65 -8.43 -10.59
N ARG A 190 11.56 -7.22 -10.04
CA ARG A 190 12.52 -6.12 -10.24
C ARG A 190 13.52 -6.15 -9.09
N ILE A 191 14.77 -6.57 -9.36
CA ILE A 191 15.84 -6.65 -8.35
C ILE A 191 16.05 -5.33 -7.62
N LEU A 192 16.08 -4.21 -8.36
CA LEU A 192 16.17 -2.86 -7.74
C LEU A 192 14.99 -2.56 -6.81
N GLY A 193 13.81 -3.10 -7.11
CA GLY A 193 12.63 -2.98 -6.24
C GLY A 193 12.79 -3.79 -4.95
N VAL A 194 13.35 -5.00 -5.03
CA VAL A 194 13.69 -5.82 -3.86
C VAL A 194 14.71 -5.11 -2.97
N VAL A 195 15.80 -4.60 -3.55
CA VAL A 195 16.82 -3.84 -2.82
C VAL A 195 16.20 -2.60 -2.17
N PHE A 196 15.37 -1.86 -2.90
CA PHE A 196 14.68 -0.69 -2.36
C PHE A 196 13.78 -1.04 -1.16
N VAL A 197 13.00 -2.12 -1.25
CA VAL A 197 12.15 -2.57 -0.14
C VAL A 197 12.99 -3.02 1.05
N ALA A 198 14.06 -3.79 0.84
CA ALA A 198 14.95 -4.22 1.91
C ALA A 198 15.59 -3.02 2.63
N LEU A 199 16.07 -2.02 1.89
CA LEU A 199 16.59 -0.77 2.45
C LEU A 199 15.52 0.03 3.18
N SER A 200 14.31 0.12 2.63
CA SER A 200 13.18 0.81 3.27
C SER A 200 12.82 0.17 4.61
N VAL A 201 12.81 -1.16 4.68
CA VAL A 201 12.59 -1.90 5.93
C VAL A 201 13.71 -1.64 6.92
N ALA A 202 14.98 -1.67 6.49
CA ALA A 202 16.11 -1.36 7.36
C ALA A 202 16.04 0.07 7.93
N VAL A 203 15.67 1.05 7.10
CA VAL A 203 15.45 2.43 7.53
C VAL A 203 14.29 2.53 8.51
N LEU A 204 13.17 1.85 8.27
CA LEU A 204 12.03 1.83 9.20
C LEU A 204 12.41 1.23 10.56
N VAL A 205 13.21 0.16 10.57
CA VAL A 205 13.74 -0.43 11.82
C VAL A 205 14.64 0.55 12.54
N LEU A 206 15.54 1.23 11.82
CA LEU A 206 16.43 2.24 12.41
C LEU A 206 15.66 3.44 12.97
N LEU A 207 14.68 3.97 12.22
CA LEU A 207 13.82 5.05 12.69
C LEU A 207 13.02 4.63 13.93
N ASN A 208 12.51 3.39 13.95
CA ASN A 208 11.84 2.88 15.14
C ASN A 208 12.79 2.81 16.34
N GLN A 209 14.04 2.36 16.16
CA GLN A 209 15.01 2.33 17.26
C GLN A 209 15.41 3.72 17.77
N LEU A 210 15.50 4.72 16.90
CA LEU A 210 15.92 6.08 17.26
C LEU A 210 14.78 6.93 17.83
N PHE A 211 13.54 6.70 17.37
CA PHE A 211 12.41 7.57 17.67
C PHE A 211 11.26 6.88 18.42
N ALA A 212 11.34 5.58 18.75
CA ALA A 212 10.28 4.89 19.48
C ALA A 212 9.90 5.62 20.78
N GLY A 213 10.88 5.98 21.62
CA GLY A 213 10.62 6.66 22.89
C GLY A 213 9.81 7.95 22.71
N PRO A 214 10.31 8.96 21.98
CA PRO A 214 9.57 10.21 21.76
C PRO A 214 8.20 10.02 21.09
N ILE A 215 8.10 9.12 20.11
CA ILE A 215 6.82 8.84 19.43
C ILE A 215 5.83 8.20 20.40
N LEU A 216 6.26 7.25 21.21
CA LEU A 216 5.42 6.58 22.21
C LEU A 216 4.99 7.55 23.31
N THR A 217 5.90 8.42 23.80
CA THR A 217 5.57 9.45 24.78
C THR A 217 4.50 10.38 24.24
N ALA A 218 4.70 10.95 23.05
CA ALA A 218 3.72 11.86 22.44
C ALA A 218 2.37 11.18 22.15
N ALA A 219 2.41 9.92 21.70
CA ALA A 219 1.19 9.15 21.44
C ALA A 219 0.43 8.81 22.72
N LEU A 220 1.13 8.40 23.79
CA LEU A 220 0.53 8.11 25.08
C LEU A 220 -0.04 9.37 25.72
N GLN A 221 0.74 10.46 25.73
CA GLN A 221 0.30 11.77 26.21
C GLN A 221 -0.97 12.22 25.52
N SER A 222 -0.97 12.28 24.19
CA SER A 222 -2.16 12.71 23.42
C SER A 222 -3.37 11.78 23.63
N GLY A 223 -3.14 10.48 23.82
CA GLY A 223 -4.20 9.52 24.13
C GLY A 223 -4.80 9.75 25.51
N LEU A 224 -3.96 9.94 26.53
CA LEU A 224 -4.36 10.18 27.91
C LEU A 224 -5.03 11.56 28.07
N GLU A 225 -4.53 12.60 27.42
CA GLU A 225 -5.17 13.94 27.40
C GLU A 225 -6.59 13.88 26.84
N ARG A 226 -6.79 13.16 25.72
CA ARG A 226 -8.11 12.99 25.13
C ARG A 226 -9.07 12.20 26.02
N ALA A 227 -8.56 11.22 26.77
CA ALA A 227 -9.35 10.42 27.69
C ALA A 227 -9.66 11.16 29.00
N ASN A 228 -8.69 11.89 29.54
CA ASN A 228 -8.79 12.66 30.77
C ASN A 228 -9.61 13.95 30.56
N GLY A 229 -9.56 14.54 29.36
CA GLY A 229 -10.17 15.84 29.06
C GLY A 229 -9.39 17.03 29.62
N ALA A 230 -8.19 16.80 30.14
CA ALA A 230 -7.27 17.79 30.70
C ALA A 230 -5.82 17.40 30.40
N THR A 231 -4.88 18.30 30.69
CA THR A 231 -3.46 18.10 30.46
C THR A 231 -2.94 16.87 31.20
N VAL A 232 -2.13 16.08 30.50
CA VAL A 232 -1.41 14.94 31.06
C VAL A 232 0.06 15.14 30.71
N ASP A 233 0.93 15.12 31.71
CA ASP A 233 2.37 15.17 31.52
C ASP A 233 2.95 13.76 31.57
N VAL A 234 3.78 13.44 30.58
CA VAL A 234 4.47 12.15 30.48
C VAL A 234 5.94 12.43 30.21
N GLY A 235 6.83 12.05 31.13
CA GLY A 235 8.27 12.26 30.96
C GLY A 235 8.85 11.39 29.84
N SER A 236 8.76 10.06 29.97
CA SER A 236 9.23 9.14 28.94
C SER A 236 8.44 7.84 28.92
N VAL A 237 8.36 7.22 27.74
CA VAL A 237 7.74 5.92 27.54
C VAL A 237 8.73 5.01 26.84
N ASP A 238 9.04 3.88 27.46
CA ASP A 238 9.88 2.83 26.88
C ASP A 238 9.06 1.54 26.72
N LEU A 239 9.03 1.01 25.49
CA LEU A 239 8.39 -0.26 25.18
C LEU A 239 9.44 -1.26 24.72
N SER A 240 9.73 -2.23 25.58
CA SER A 240 10.58 -3.36 25.24
C SER A 240 9.72 -4.55 24.86
N LEU A 241 9.58 -4.79 23.55
CA LEU A 241 8.88 -5.97 23.02
C LEU A 241 9.63 -7.27 23.34
N LYS A 242 10.97 -7.21 23.50
CA LYS A 242 11.78 -8.37 23.87
C LYS A 242 11.56 -8.77 25.32
N GLU A 243 11.42 -7.79 26.19
CA GLU A 243 11.23 -8.00 27.63
C GLU A 243 9.75 -7.98 28.03
N ASN A 244 8.85 -7.82 27.06
CA ASN A 244 7.41 -7.84 27.30
C ASN A 244 7.01 -6.81 28.37
N ARG A 245 7.59 -5.61 28.29
CA ARG A 245 7.46 -4.57 29.31
C ARG A 245 7.23 -3.20 28.69
N LEU A 246 6.33 -2.43 29.30
CA LEU A 246 6.13 -1.01 29.08
C LEU A 246 6.45 -0.26 30.36
N THR A 247 7.34 0.73 30.25
CA THR A 247 7.71 1.61 31.36
C THR A 247 7.29 3.02 31.01
N VAL A 248 6.55 3.66 31.91
CA VAL A 248 6.17 5.08 31.80
C VAL A 248 6.80 5.80 32.99
N THR A 249 7.56 6.85 32.74
CA THR A 249 8.20 7.66 33.78
C THR A 249 7.57 9.04 33.86
N ASP A 250 7.45 9.55 35.08
CA ASP A 250 6.92 10.88 35.40
C ASP A 250 5.55 11.12 34.74
N LEU A 251 4.57 10.29 35.11
CA LEU A 251 3.19 10.47 34.69
C LEU A 251 2.47 11.38 35.70
N ALA A 252 1.90 12.49 35.24
CA ALA A 252 1.01 13.34 36.01
C ALA A 252 -0.26 13.65 35.22
N MET A 253 -1.43 13.42 35.82
CA MET A 253 -2.73 13.73 35.22
C MET A 253 -3.40 14.85 36.02
N ALA A 254 -3.64 16.00 35.39
CA ALA A 254 -4.32 17.13 36.03
C ALA A 254 -5.82 16.84 36.25
N ASP A 255 -6.42 17.46 37.27
CA ASP A 255 -7.87 17.46 37.48
C ASP A 255 -8.57 18.35 36.42
N PRO A 256 -9.48 17.80 35.59
CA PRO A 256 -10.26 18.60 34.64
C PRO A 256 -11.09 19.72 35.27
N LYS A 257 -11.37 19.64 36.57
CA LYS A 257 -12.11 20.66 37.33
C LYS A 257 -11.21 21.63 38.09
N ALA A 258 -9.94 21.26 38.32
CA ALA A 258 -8.98 22.02 39.09
C ALA A 258 -7.55 21.79 38.55
N LEU A 259 -7.19 22.51 37.48
CA LEU A 259 -5.93 22.30 36.74
C LEU A 259 -4.65 22.50 37.59
N GLU A 260 -4.75 23.14 38.74
CA GLU A 260 -3.64 23.35 39.69
C GLU A 260 -3.36 22.11 40.56
N THR A 261 -4.17 21.06 40.44
CA THR A 261 -4.05 19.82 41.22
C THR A 261 -4.00 18.62 40.32
N ASP A 262 -3.03 17.73 40.57
CA ASP A 262 -2.94 16.43 39.91
C ASP A 262 -3.93 15.45 40.56
N LEU A 263 -4.80 14.82 39.77
CA LEU A 263 -5.63 13.68 40.21
C LEU A 263 -4.78 12.43 40.43
N PHE A 264 -3.74 12.27 39.64
CA PHE A 264 -2.87 11.10 39.67
C PHE A 264 -1.45 11.49 39.32
N ARG A 265 -0.49 11.02 40.13
CA ARG A 265 0.93 11.19 39.87
C ARG A 265 1.69 9.92 40.22
N ALA A 266 2.57 9.49 39.32
CA ALA A 266 3.46 8.35 39.52
C ALA A 266 4.82 8.65 38.92
N ARG A 267 5.88 8.40 39.70
CA ARG A 267 7.26 8.56 39.22
C ARG A 267 7.61 7.48 38.21
N ARG A 268 7.17 6.25 38.46
CA ARG A 268 7.37 5.13 37.55
C ARG A 268 6.15 4.21 37.56
N LEU A 269 5.69 3.90 36.36
CA LEU A 269 4.70 2.87 36.09
C LEU A 269 5.35 1.79 35.24
N GLU A 270 5.24 0.55 35.69
CA GLU A 270 5.74 -0.60 34.96
C GLU A 270 4.59 -1.57 34.69
N ALA A 271 4.38 -1.88 33.42
CA ALA A 271 3.35 -2.79 32.95
C ALA A 271 3.97 -3.98 32.23
N ALA A 272 3.64 -5.19 32.68
CA ALA A 272 3.94 -6.42 31.94
C ALA A 272 2.96 -6.57 30.77
N LEU A 273 3.49 -6.76 29.57
CA LEU A 273 2.73 -6.83 28.31
C LEU A 273 3.00 -8.13 27.59
N ASN A 274 2.07 -8.54 26.73
CA ASN A 274 2.30 -9.62 25.79
C ASN A 274 2.52 -9.06 24.37
N ALA A 275 3.74 -9.19 23.84
CA ALA A 275 4.09 -8.72 22.50
C ALA A 275 3.26 -9.36 21.38
N GLU A 276 2.85 -10.62 21.53
CA GLU A 276 2.00 -11.29 20.54
C GLU A 276 0.59 -10.67 20.52
N ASP A 277 0.03 -10.37 21.70
CA ASP A 277 -1.26 -9.70 21.81
C ASP A 277 -1.19 -8.26 21.27
N LEU A 278 -0.08 -7.54 21.49
CA LEU A 278 0.15 -6.23 20.89
C LEU A 278 0.12 -6.29 19.35
N LEU A 279 0.77 -7.29 18.76
CA LEU A 279 0.75 -7.52 17.31
C LEU A 279 -0.62 -7.96 16.78
N ARG A 280 -1.54 -8.34 17.67
CA ARG A 280 -2.96 -8.60 17.41
C ARG A 280 -3.85 -7.39 17.70
N LYS A 281 -3.27 -6.21 17.95
CA LYS A 281 -3.97 -4.98 18.39
C LYS A 281 -4.71 -5.13 19.72
N ARG A 282 -4.24 -5.99 20.63
CA ARG A 282 -4.79 -6.18 21.97
C ARG A 282 -3.79 -5.70 23.02
N LEU A 283 -4.27 -4.89 23.97
CA LEU A 283 -3.49 -4.52 25.14
C LEU A 283 -3.91 -5.44 26.29
N LYS A 284 -3.05 -6.40 26.63
CA LYS A 284 -3.20 -7.23 27.82
C LYS A 284 -2.13 -6.81 28.82
N ILE A 285 -2.56 -6.36 29.99
CA ILE A 285 -1.70 -5.93 31.09
C ILE A 285 -1.82 -6.98 32.19
N ASP A 286 -0.76 -7.71 32.47
CA ASP A 286 -0.78 -8.79 33.47
C ASP A 286 -0.45 -8.28 34.88
N LEU A 287 0.40 -7.26 34.98
CA LEU A 287 0.80 -6.63 36.24
C LEU A 287 1.06 -5.15 35.99
N VAL A 288 0.59 -4.30 36.92
CA VAL A 288 0.94 -2.89 36.98
C VAL A 288 1.61 -2.64 38.32
N VAL A 289 2.84 -2.15 38.28
CA VAL A 289 3.56 -1.66 39.47
C VAL A 289 3.56 -0.13 39.41
N VAL A 290 3.17 0.49 40.51
CA VAL A 290 3.11 1.95 40.67
C VAL A 290 4.08 2.36 41.77
N ASP A 291 5.14 3.06 41.39
CA ASP A 291 6.08 3.67 42.33
C ASP A 291 5.81 5.18 42.38
N GLY A 292 5.39 5.64 43.57
CA GLY A 292 5.10 7.04 43.90
C GLY A 292 6.33 7.82 44.37
#